data_AF-A0A3D0TW23-F1
#
_entry.id   AF-A0A3D0TW23-F1
#
_cell.length_a   1.000
_cell.length_b   1.000
_cell.length_c   1.000
_cell.angle_alpha   90.00
_cell.angle_beta   90.00
_cell.angle_gamma   90.00
#
_symmetry.space_group_name_H-M   'P 1'
#
loop_
_entity.id
_entity.type
_entity.pdbx_description
1 polymer ?
#
loop_
_entity_poly.entity_id
_entity_poly.type
_entity_poly.pdbx_seq_one_letter_code
_entity_poly.pdbx_strand_id
1 'polypeptide(L)'
;MPEGHTTHRLARDIAGDLRGRRTAASSPQGRAAAAASSVDGRVLAQTEAYGKHLALRFDGATAGPTIIHVHLGLIGRFARVPAETAERDTIRLRLRDAGGAPGAPA
;
A
#
# COMPACT_ATOMS: atom_id res chain seq x y z
N MET A 1 -11.36 14.73 -9.87
CA MET A 1 -10.65 14.19 -8.68
C MET A 1 -11.26 12.83 -8.39
N PRO A 2 -10.52 11.78 -7.98
CA PRO A 2 -11.16 10.59 -7.42
C PRO A 2 -12.06 11.05 -6.27
N GLU A 3 -13.37 11.00 -6.49
CA GLU A 3 -14.39 11.32 -5.49
C GLU A 3 -14.18 10.43 -4.26
N GLY A 4 -14.67 10.82 -3.07
CA GLY A 4 -14.44 10.07 -1.84
C GLY A 4 -14.73 8.57 -1.97
N HIS A 5 -15.77 8.21 -2.74
CA HIS A 5 -16.13 6.82 -3.04
C HIS A 5 -14.98 6.01 -3.66
N THR A 6 -14.09 6.66 -4.44
CA THR A 6 -12.92 6.01 -5.04
C THR A 6 -11.90 5.61 -3.99
N THR A 7 -11.58 6.50 -3.05
CA THR A 7 -10.65 6.18 -1.94
C THR A 7 -11.20 5.04 -1.08
N HIS A 8 -12.50 5.06 -0.78
CA HIS A 8 -13.16 3.99 -0.03
C HIS A 8 -13.13 2.66 -0.78
N ARG A 9 -13.35 2.67 -2.11
CA ARG A 9 -13.19 1.47 -2.95
C ARG A 9 -11.75 0.96 -2.91
N LEU A 10 -10.77 1.85 -3.09
CA LEU A 10 -9.35 1.50 -3.02
C LEU A 10 -8.96 0.87 -1.67
N ALA A 11 -9.45 1.40 -0.55
CA ALA A 11 -9.19 0.82 0.76
C ALA A 11 -9.71 -0.64 0.84
N ARG A 12 -10.91 -0.90 0.31
CA ARG A 12 -11.48 -2.27 0.27
C ARG A 12 -10.69 -3.18 -0.66
N ASP A 13 -10.35 -2.72 -1.85
CA ASP A 13 -9.62 -3.51 -2.85
C ASP A 13 -8.23 -3.91 -2.31
N ILE A 14 -7.50 -2.95 -1.72
CA ILE A 14 -6.18 -3.21 -1.12
C ILE A 14 -6.30 -4.14 0.08
N ALA A 15 -7.34 -4.00 0.92
CA ALA A 15 -7.56 -4.94 2.02
C ALA A 15 -7.81 -6.36 1.52
N GLY A 16 -8.64 -6.53 0.48
CA GLY A 16 -8.93 -7.85 -0.10
C GLY A 16 -7.68 -8.53 -0.66
N ASP A 17 -6.76 -7.75 -1.23
CA ASP A 17 -5.54 -8.28 -1.83
C ASP A 17 -4.42 -8.55 -0.83
N LEU A 18 -4.23 -7.66 0.16
CA LEU A 18 -2.98 -7.60 0.94
C LEU A 18 -3.16 -7.64 2.46
N ARG A 19 -4.38 -7.49 3.01
CA ARG A 19 -4.54 -7.47 4.48
C ARG A 19 -4.12 -8.81 5.09
N GLY A 20 -3.36 -8.75 6.18
CA GLY A 20 -2.80 -9.91 6.86
C GLY A 20 -1.61 -10.54 6.13
N ARG A 21 -1.19 -9.99 5.00
CA ARG A 21 -0.06 -10.51 4.21
C ARG A 21 1.18 -9.66 4.40
N ARG A 22 2.33 -10.32 4.31
CA ARG A 22 3.62 -9.64 4.22
C ARG A 22 3.68 -8.92 2.87
N THR A 23 3.95 -7.62 2.91
CA THR A 23 3.92 -6.76 1.73
C THR A 23 5.34 -6.47 1.28
N ALA A 24 5.62 -6.61 -0.01
CA ALA A 24 6.81 -6.01 -0.62
C ALA A 24 6.45 -4.65 -1.20
N ALA A 25 7.25 -3.63 -0.90
CA ALA A 25 6.97 -2.24 -1.22
C ALA A 25 8.16 -1.59 -1.96
N SER A 26 7.87 -0.94 -3.09
CA SER A 26 8.89 -0.26 -3.91
C SER A 26 8.40 1.11 -4.38
N SER A 27 9.35 1.99 -4.75
CA SER A 27 9.09 3.31 -5.32
C SER A 27 10.04 3.55 -6.50
N PRO A 28 9.72 3.05 -7.71
CA PRO A 28 10.58 3.18 -8.89
C PRO A 28 10.98 4.62 -9.23
N GLN A 29 10.04 5.56 -9.13
CA GLN A 29 10.31 6.99 -9.33
C GLN A 29 11.16 7.63 -8.20
N GLY A 30 11.41 6.90 -7.11
CA GLY A 30 12.12 7.39 -5.91
C GLY A 30 11.33 8.35 -5.01
N ARG A 31 10.21 8.93 -5.47
CA ARG A 31 9.48 9.97 -4.71
C ARG A 31 8.86 9.51 -3.40
N ALA A 32 8.64 8.21 -3.20
CA ALA A 32 8.21 7.67 -1.92
C ALA A 32 9.16 6.58 -1.42
N ALA A 33 10.46 6.62 -1.79
CA ALA A 33 11.44 5.60 -1.42
C ALA A 33 11.54 5.39 0.10
N ALA A 34 11.57 6.47 0.88
CA ALA A 34 11.60 6.38 2.35
C ALA A 34 10.35 5.70 2.92
N ALA A 35 9.16 6.02 2.39
CA ALA A 35 7.90 5.40 2.80
C ALA A 35 7.79 3.94 2.36
N ALA A 36 8.27 3.61 1.15
CA ALA A 36 8.30 2.23 0.68
C ALA A 36 9.24 1.37 1.52
N SER A 37 10.46 1.85 1.77
CA SER A 37 11.46 1.17 2.61
C SER A 37 10.98 0.98 4.05
N SER A 38 10.24 1.94 4.60
CA SER A 38 9.76 1.83 5.99
C SER A 38 8.73 0.71 6.19
N VAL A 39 8.04 0.26 5.13
CA VAL A 39 7.02 -0.80 5.20
C VAL A 39 7.37 -2.06 4.41
N ASP A 40 8.50 -2.09 3.71
CA ASP A 40 8.93 -3.26 2.96
C ASP A 40 9.14 -4.46 3.89
N GLY A 41 8.53 -5.59 3.54
CA GLY A 41 8.52 -6.79 4.37
C GLY A 41 7.65 -6.72 5.63
N ARG A 42 6.80 -5.70 5.81
CA ARG A 42 5.84 -5.63 6.93
C ARG A 42 4.47 -6.22 6.58
N VAL A 43 3.68 -6.54 7.59
CA VAL A 43 2.31 -7.05 7.39
C VAL A 43 1.34 -5.90 7.27
N LEU A 44 0.54 -5.85 6.21
CA LEU A 44 -0.53 -4.86 6.10
C LEU A 44 -1.67 -5.25 7.05
N ALA A 45 -1.83 -4.51 8.14
CA ALA A 45 -2.79 -4.84 9.20
C ALA A 45 -4.17 -4.23 8.95
N GLN A 46 -4.22 -3.02 8.40
CA GLN A 46 -5.47 -2.27 8.23
C GLN A 46 -5.39 -1.29 7.05
N THR A 47 -6.51 -1.11 6.37
CA THR A 47 -6.71 -0.10 5.33
C THR A 47 -7.92 0.73 5.67
N GLU A 48 -7.78 2.05 5.61
CA GLU A 48 -8.86 2.98 5.96
C GLU A 48 -8.92 4.12 4.95
N ALA A 49 -10.12 4.64 4.75
CA ALA A 49 -10.35 5.81 3.92
C ALA A 49 -11.09 6.87 4.73
N TYR A 50 -10.56 8.09 4.69
CA TYR A 50 -11.12 9.28 5.31
C TYR A 50 -11.33 10.33 4.22
N GLY A 51 -12.50 10.29 3.57
CA GLY A 51 -12.79 11.15 2.42
C GLY A 51 -11.84 10.89 1.24
N LYS A 52 -10.94 11.85 0.95
CA LYS A 52 -9.95 11.77 -0.16
C LYS A 52 -8.57 11.25 0.27
N HIS A 53 -8.49 10.67 1.46
CA HIS A 53 -7.26 10.21 2.09
C HIS A 53 -7.33 8.71 2.36
N LEU A 54 -6.32 7.98 1.89
CA LEU A 54 -6.13 6.57 2.15
C LEU A 54 -5.04 6.40 3.21
N ALA A 55 -5.30 5.60 4.24
CA ALA A 55 -4.34 5.24 5.27
C ALA A 55 -4.11 3.73 5.25
N LEU A 56 -2.85 3.31 5.16
CA LEU A 56 -2.43 1.92 5.15
C LEU A 56 -1.53 1.67 6.36
N ARG A 57 -2.00 0.89 7.33
CA ARG A 57 -1.26 0.58 8.55
C ARG A 57 -0.54 -0.76 8.40
N PHE A 58 0.75 -0.75 8.67
CA PHE A 58 1.65 -1.90 8.60
C PHE A 58 2.24 -2.18 9.97
N ASP A 59 2.17 -3.45 10.39
CA ASP A 59 2.73 -3.92 11.65
C ASP A 59 4.07 -4.64 11.37
N GLY A 60 5.06 -4.41 12.24
CA GLY A 60 6.37 -5.02 12.17
C GLY A 60 6.60 -5.98 13.33
N ALA A 61 7.42 -7.02 13.13
CA ALA A 61 7.72 -8.00 14.19
C ALA A 61 8.55 -7.40 15.34
N THR A 62 9.42 -6.43 15.04
CA THR A 62 10.38 -5.83 15.98
C THR A 62 10.24 -4.32 16.13
N ALA A 63 9.35 -3.70 15.37
CA ALA A 63 9.14 -2.26 15.34
C ALA A 63 7.65 -1.93 15.45
N GLY A 64 7.35 -0.76 16.04
CA GLY A 64 5.98 -0.28 16.17
C GLY A 64 5.26 -0.09 14.82
N PRO A 65 3.93 0.08 14.85
CA PRO A 65 3.11 0.23 13.65
C PRO A 65 3.56 1.44 12.82
N THR A 66 3.49 1.31 11.50
CA THR A 66 3.82 2.37 10.54
C THR A 66 2.62 2.61 9.63
N ILE A 67 2.30 3.87 9.36
CA ILE A 67 1.18 4.25 8.51
C ILE A 67 1.70 4.94 7.27
N ILE A 68 1.32 4.45 6.09
CA ILE A 68 1.44 5.20 4.83
C ILE A 68 0.12 5.94 4.59
N HIS A 69 0.23 7.25 4.48
CA HIS A 69 -0.86 8.12 4.05
C HIS A 69 -0.72 8.43 2.56
N VAL A 70 -1.78 8.15 1.79
CA VAL A 70 -1.83 8.41 0.36
C VAL A 70 -2.92 9.43 0.06
N HIS A 71 -2.54 10.50 -0.62
CA HIS A 71 -3.45 11.44 -1.25
C HIS A 71 -3.18 11.50 -2.76
N LEU A 72 -4.18 11.16 -3.58
CA LEU A 72 -4.00 11.02 -5.03
C LEU A 72 -3.93 12.36 -5.77
N GLY A 73 -4.39 13.46 -5.17
CA GLY A 73 -4.45 14.74 -5.85
C GLY A 73 -5.37 14.69 -7.09
N LEU A 74 -5.09 15.55 -8.08
CA LEU A 74 -5.97 15.72 -9.24
C LEU A 74 -5.87 14.56 -10.25
N ILE A 75 -4.65 14.07 -10.51
CA ILE A 75 -4.34 13.09 -11.57
C ILE A 75 -3.75 11.77 -11.06
N GLY A 76 -3.56 11.64 -9.74
CA GLY A 76 -3.03 10.40 -9.17
C GLY A 76 -4.04 9.27 -9.28
N ARG A 77 -3.50 8.06 -9.46
CA ARG A 77 -4.27 6.82 -9.50
C ARG A 77 -3.56 5.74 -8.71
N PHE A 78 -4.36 4.87 -8.12
CA PHE A 78 -3.91 3.59 -7.57
C PHE A 78 -4.66 2.52 -8.35
N ALA A 79 -3.96 1.52 -8.87
CA ALA A 79 -4.57 0.50 -9.72
C ALA A 79 -4.00 -0.87 -9.37
N ARG A 80 -4.86 -1.88 -9.39
CA ARG A 80 -4.45 -3.29 -9.41
C ARG A 80 -3.89 -3.60 -10.80
N VAL A 81 -2.76 -4.30 -10.83
CA VAL A 81 -2.11 -4.78 -12.06
C VAL A 81 -1.63 -6.21 -11.85
N PRO A 82 -1.49 -7.03 -12.92
CA PRO A 82 -0.86 -8.35 -12.83
C PRO A 82 0.54 -8.28 -12.20
N ALA A 83 0.94 -9.31 -11.46
CA ALA A 83 2.18 -9.32 -10.69
C ALA A 83 3.43 -9.17 -11.61
N GLU A 84 3.37 -9.77 -12.80
CA GLU A 84 4.38 -9.73 -13.85
C GLU A 84 4.49 -8.36 -14.56
N THR A 85 3.57 -7.44 -14.31
CA THR A 85 3.63 -6.09 -14.90
C THR A 85 4.94 -5.41 -14.51
N ALA A 86 5.74 -4.99 -15.48
CA ALA A 86 6.99 -4.29 -15.22
C ALA A 86 6.77 -2.97 -14.48
N GLU A 87 7.69 -2.64 -13.57
CA GLU A 87 7.74 -1.32 -12.94
C GLU A 87 8.13 -0.25 -13.95
N ARG A 88 7.50 0.92 -13.85
CA ARG A 88 7.80 2.09 -14.70
C ARG A 88 8.23 3.24 -13.81
N ASP A 89 9.10 4.11 -14.30
CA ASP A 89 9.62 5.27 -13.54
C ASP A 89 8.57 6.36 -13.25
N THR A 90 7.32 6.12 -13.65
CA THR A 90 6.16 6.94 -13.27
C THR A 90 5.48 6.46 -11.98
N ILE A 91 5.83 5.26 -11.49
CA ILE A 91 5.24 4.66 -10.28
C ILE A 91 5.91 5.25 -9.05
N ARG A 92 5.10 5.85 -8.18
CA ARG A 92 5.56 6.41 -6.89
C ARG A 92 5.54 5.42 -5.74
N LEU A 93 4.61 4.47 -5.79
CA LEU A 93 4.49 3.39 -4.81
C LEU A 93 3.91 2.17 -5.51
N ARG A 94 4.53 1.01 -5.31
CA ARG A 94 3.97 -0.29 -5.64
C ARG A 94 3.93 -1.13 -4.38
N LEU A 95 2.82 -1.84 -4.20
CA LEU A 95 2.64 -2.82 -3.14
C LEU A 95 2.31 -4.16 -3.80
N ARG A 96 2.90 -5.24 -3.30
CA ARG A 96 2.58 -6.61 -3.71
C ARG A 96 2.65 -7.54 -2.52
N ASP A 97 1.99 -8.69 -2.63
CA ASP A 97 2.26 -9.80 -1.73
C ASP A 97 3.74 -10.20 -1.87
N ALA A 98 4.45 -10.26 -0.74
CA ALA A 98 5.86 -10.67 -0.71
C ALA A 98 6.00 -12.18 -0.92
N GLY A 99 4.93 -12.96 -0.69
CA GLY A 99 5.00 -14.42 -0.57
C GLY A 99 5.68 -14.84 0.73
N GLY A 100 5.27 -15.98 1.28
CA GLY A 100 5.77 -16.53 2.54
C GLY A 100 4.64 -16.94 3.49
N ALA A 101 4.98 -17.62 4.58
CA ALA A 101 4.01 -18.01 5.61
C ALA A 101 3.22 -16.78 6.07
N PRO A 102 1.88 -16.87 6.25
CA PRO A 102 1.09 -15.75 6.72
C PRO A 102 1.68 -15.21 8.02
N GLY A 103 1.94 -13.90 8.05
CA GLY A 103 2.37 -13.25 9.28
C GLY A 103 1.28 -13.46 10.31
N ALA A 104 1.63 -14.04 11.47
CA ALA A 104 0.67 -14.27 12.54
C ALA A 104 -0.10 -12.97 12.80
N PRO A 105 -1.44 -12.99 12.81
CA PRO A 105 -2.20 -11.81 13.20
C PRO A 105 -1.81 -11.46 14.65
N ALA A 106 -1.54 -10.18 14.87
CA ALA A 106 -1.40 -9.61 16.21
C ALA A 106 -2.73 -9.73 16.98
#